data_AF-A0AAJ2H566-F1
#
_entry.id   AF-A0AAJ2H566-F1
#
_cell.length_a   1.000
_cell.length_b   1.000
_cell.length_c   1.000
_cell.angle_alpha   90.00
_cell.angle_beta   90.00
_cell.angle_gamma   90.00
#
_symmetry.space_group_name_H-M   'P 1'
#
loop_
_entity.id
_entity.type
_entity.pdbx_description
1 polymer ?
#
loop_
_entity_poly.entity_id
_entity_poly.type
_entity_poly.pdbx_seq_one_letter_code
_entity_poly.pdbx_strand_id
1 'polypeptide(L)'
;KAATLRIALQQQQTDIFNTDIATQQAQLDHLNQQLAQLVQLHGSIDSYEQQLKAIQMELEGKHKHLSSCERIGDQLKQWLKIEQSLCELQQQQQTEQQQLAPLQQILQQAQQHTQQAQIQLKTTQKLLREQRLLTAQSAKDLREQLKPEQPCMVCGSTEHPFYDPKNLINALNQQLDQQEQQAELALQQAQEQQAKQQVHLTKLQ
;
A
#
# COMPACT_ATOMS: atom_id res chain seq x y z
N LYS A 1 106.38 -47.89 -42.69
CA LYS A 1 106.55 -46.41 -42.60
C LYS A 1 105.29 -45.64 -43.04
N ALA A 2 104.70 -45.93 -44.21
CA ALA A 2 103.46 -45.24 -44.64
C ALA A 2 102.20 -45.60 -43.82
N ALA A 3 102.05 -46.86 -43.38
CA ALA A 3 100.93 -47.30 -42.54
C ALA A 3 100.96 -46.67 -41.13
N THR A 4 102.15 -46.55 -40.53
CA THR A 4 102.35 -45.88 -39.25
C THR A 4 102.08 -44.37 -39.31
N LEU A 5 102.42 -43.72 -40.43
CA LEU A 5 102.09 -42.30 -40.66
C LEU A 5 100.57 -42.07 -40.80
N ARG A 6 99.82 -42.96 -41.46
CA ARG A 6 98.35 -42.86 -41.56
C ARG A 6 97.66 -43.04 -40.21
N ILE A 7 98.11 -44.01 -39.42
CA ILE A 7 97.59 -44.23 -38.05
C ILE A 7 97.88 -43.00 -37.18
N ALA A 8 99.10 -42.43 -37.26
CA ALA A 8 99.46 -41.23 -36.52
C ALA A 8 98.64 -39.99 -36.94
N LEU A 9 98.37 -39.81 -38.24
CA LEU A 9 97.51 -38.73 -38.74
C LEU A 9 96.05 -38.89 -38.31
N GLN A 10 95.54 -40.12 -38.30
CA GLN A 10 94.18 -40.41 -37.85
C GLN A 10 94.05 -40.23 -36.32
N GLN A 11 95.07 -40.63 -35.55
CA GLN A 11 95.16 -40.37 -34.11
C GLN A 11 95.22 -38.86 -33.83
N GLN A 12 96.06 -38.12 -34.55
CA GLN A 12 96.16 -36.66 -34.43
C GLN A 12 94.83 -35.97 -34.79
N GLN A 13 94.11 -36.43 -35.82
CA GLN A 13 92.79 -35.91 -36.14
C GLN A 13 91.76 -36.20 -35.03
N THR A 14 91.70 -37.43 -34.51
CA THR A 14 90.82 -37.74 -33.38
C THR A 14 91.18 -36.96 -32.13
N ASP A 15 92.46 -36.70 -31.88
CA ASP A 15 92.93 -35.91 -30.74
C ASP A 15 92.49 -34.44 -30.88
N ILE A 16 92.58 -33.85 -32.07
CA ILE A 16 92.10 -32.48 -32.34
C ILE A 16 90.59 -32.39 -32.12
N PHE A 17 89.80 -33.33 -32.66
CA PHE A 17 88.35 -33.35 -32.44
C PHE A 17 87.99 -33.57 -30.97
N ASN A 18 88.69 -34.44 -30.26
CA ASN A 18 88.46 -34.67 -28.84
C ASN A 18 88.82 -33.45 -28.00
N THR A 19 89.88 -32.71 -28.37
CA THR A 19 90.21 -31.44 -27.72
C THR A 19 89.17 -30.35 -28.01
N ASP A 20 88.64 -30.26 -29.23
CA ASP A 20 87.62 -29.28 -29.59
C ASP A 20 86.30 -29.56 -28.84
N ILE A 21 85.86 -30.83 -28.82
CA ILE A 21 84.71 -31.27 -28.02
C ILE A 21 84.92 -30.98 -26.53
N ALA A 22 86.11 -31.25 -25.98
CA ALA A 22 86.42 -30.95 -24.59
C ALA A 22 86.40 -29.44 -24.30
N THR A 23 86.87 -28.61 -25.24
CA THR A 23 86.81 -27.14 -25.09
C THR A 23 85.38 -26.61 -25.18
N GLN A 24 84.54 -27.16 -26.05
CA GLN A 24 83.11 -26.79 -26.14
C GLN A 24 82.34 -27.25 -24.89
N GLN A 25 82.64 -28.42 -24.34
CA GLN A 25 82.09 -28.89 -23.07
C GLN A 25 82.49 -27.96 -21.91
N ALA A 26 83.76 -27.58 -21.82
CA ALA A 26 84.21 -26.63 -20.80
C ALA A 26 83.54 -25.25 -20.93
N GLN A 27 83.29 -24.78 -22.16
CA GLN A 27 82.56 -23.53 -22.41
C GLN A 27 81.08 -23.63 -22.01
N LEU A 28 80.42 -24.75 -22.30
CA LEU A 28 79.05 -25.01 -21.87
C LEU A 28 78.94 -25.07 -20.35
N ASP A 29 79.88 -25.75 -19.69
CA ASP A 29 79.94 -25.81 -18.22
C ASP A 29 80.14 -24.42 -17.61
N HIS A 30 81.00 -23.59 -18.22
CA HIS A 30 81.20 -22.21 -17.79
C HIS A 30 79.94 -21.35 -17.94
N LEU A 31 79.24 -21.44 -19.09
CA LEU A 31 77.98 -20.73 -19.31
C LEU A 31 76.88 -21.22 -18.36
N ASN A 32 76.80 -22.52 -18.09
CA ASN A 32 75.87 -23.08 -17.12
C ASN A 32 76.15 -22.60 -15.69
N GLN A 33 77.42 -22.49 -15.29
CA GLN A 33 77.80 -21.91 -14.01
C GLN A 33 77.44 -20.43 -13.91
N GLN A 34 77.67 -19.65 -14.96
CA GLN A 34 77.27 -18.24 -15.01
C GLN A 34 75.74 -18.07 -14.92
N LEU A 35 74.98 -18.89 -15.65
CA LEU A 35 73.52 -18.92 -15.56
C LEU A 35 73.04 -19.30 -14.15
N ALA A 36 73.66 -20.30 -13.52
CA ALA A 36 73.33 -20.70 -12.16
C ALA A 36 73.61 -19.58 -11.14
N GLN A 37 74.71 -18.84 -11.28
CA GLN A 37 75.01 -17.68 -10.44
C GLN A 37 73.98 -16.55 -10.62
N LEU A 38 73.59 -16.26 -11.86
CA LEU A 38 72.56 -15.25 -12.15
C LEU A 38 71.19 -15.66 -11.57
N VAL A 39 70.82 -16.94 -11.66
CA VAL A 39 69.60 -17.49 -11.06
C VAL A 39 69.66 -17.43 -9.52
N GLN A 40 70.82 -17.63 -8.90
CA GLN A 40 70.95 -17.47 -7.44
C GLN A 40 70.86 -16.00 -7.00
N LEU A 41 71.44 -15.06 -7.76
CA LEU A 41 71.45 -13.64 -7.42
C LEU A 41 70.10 -12.96 -7.66
N HIS A 42 69.41 -13.32 -8.74
CA HIS A 42 68.18 -12.66 -9.18
C HIS A 42 66.93 -13.50 -9.00
N GLY A 43 67.03 -14.74 -8.50
CA GLY A 43 65.91 -15.68 -8.40
C GLY A 43 65.60 -16.36 -9.74
N SER A 44 65.06 -17.59 -9.67
CA SER A 44 64.59 -18.29 -10.86
C SER A 44 63.28 -17.69 -11.38
N ILE A 45 63.10 -17.70 -12.70
CA ILE A 45 61.84 -17.38 -13.36
C ILE A 45 60.68 -18.19 -12.76
N ASP A 46 60.91 -19.47 -12.46
CA ASP A 46 59.90 -20.35 -11.84
C ASP A 46 59.44 -19.85 -10.46
N SER A 47 60.35 -19.24 -9.68
CA SER A 47 60.02 -18.70 -8.37
C SER A 47 59.11 -17.47 -8.50
N TYR A 48 59.39 -16.60 -9.46
CA TYR A 48 58.53 -15.45 -9.75
C TYR A 48 57.18 -15.87 -10.33
N GLU A 49 57.12 -16.89 -11.17
CA GLU A 49 55.85 -17.42 -11.66
C GLU A 49 54.99 -17.99 -10.52
N GLN A 50 55.59 -18.69 -9.55
CA GLN A 50 54.89 -19.19 -8.38
C GLN A 50 54.40 -18.04 -7.48
N GLN A 51 55.21 -17.00 -7.28
CA GLN A 51 54.82 -15.80 -6.53
C GLN A 51 53.67 -15.05 -7.22
N LEU A 52 53.74 -14.88 -8.54
CA LEU A 52 52.67 -14.26 -9.34
C LEU A 52 51.37 -15.05 -9.23
N LYS A 53 51.42 -16.39 -9.34
CA LYS A 53 50.26 -17.26 -9.14
C LYS A 53 49.67 -17.12 -7.73
N ALA A 54 50.51 -17.09 -6.69
CA ALA A 54 50.05 -16.91 -5.32
C ALA A 54 49.36 -15.55 -5.11
N ILE A 55 49.95 -14.46 -5.65
CA ILE A 55 49.36 -13.12 -5.59
C ILE A 55 48.05 -13.06 -6.37
N GLN A 56 47.97 -13.69 -7.54
CA GLN A 56 46.74 -13.79 -8.33
C GLN A 56 45.63 -14.50 -7.54
N MET A 57 45.93 -15.64 -6.91
CA MET A 57 44.97 -16.35 -6.06
C MET A 57 44.52 -15.50 -4.86
N GLU A 58 45.43 -14.77 -4.22
CA GLU A 58 45.10 -13.88 -3.11
C GLU A 58 44.20 -12.72 -3.57
N LEU A 59 44.51 -12.12 -4.73
CA LEU A 59 43.68 -11.07 -5.33
C LEU A 59 42.30 -11.60 -5.67
N GLU A 60 42.18 -12.77 -6.29
CA GLU A 60 40.88 -13.39 -6.55
C GLU A 60 40.08 -13.63 -5.27
N GLY A 61 40.74 -14.07 -4.20
CA GLY A 61 40.14 -14.21 -2.87
C GLY A 61 39.60 -12.88 -2.33
N LYS A 62 40.40 -11.81 -2.41
CA LYS A 62 39.98 -10.46 -1.98
C LYS A 62 38.83 -9.91 -2.82
N HIS A 63 38.83 -10.12 -4.14
CA HIS A 63 37.71 -9.72 -5.00
C HIS A 63 36.43 -10.45 -4.62
N LYS A 64 36.48 -11.77 -4.40
CA LYS A 64 35.32 -12.55 -3.93
C LYS A 64 34.79 -12.05 -2.57
N HIS A 65 35.70 -11.67 -1.67
CA HIS A 65 35.33 -11.09 -0.39
C HIS A 65 34.65 -9.73 -0.55
N LEU A 66 35.21 -8.84 -1.38
CA LEU A 66 34.63 -7.53 -1.68
C LEU A 66 33.22 -7.66 -2.28
N SER A 67 33.04 -8.53 -3.28
CA SER A 67 31.73 -8.78 -3.88
C SER A 67 30.73 -9.33 -2.86
N SER A 68 31.19 -10.12 -1.88
CA SER A 68 30.34 -10.61 -0.79
C SER A 68 29.91 -9.47 0.14
N CYS A 69 30.81 -8.54 0.47
CA CYS A 69 30.51 -7.36 1.27
C CYS A 69 29.55 -6.40 0.56
N GLU A 70 29.74 -6.17 -0.75
CA GLU A 70 28.84 -5.36 -1.58
C GLU A 70 27.42 -5.94 -1.58
N ARG A 71 27.29 -7.26 -1.76
CA ARG A 71 26.00 -7.95 -1.70
C ARG A 71 25.30 -7.76 -0.35
N ILE A 72 26.03 -7.83 0.76
CA ILE A 72 25.47 -7.57 2.10
C ILE A 72 25.02 -6.12 2.20
N GLY A 73 25.81 -5.17 1.69
CA GLY A 73 25.44 -3.76 1.65
C GLY A 73 24.14 -3.51 0.86
N ASP A 74 23.97 -4.17 -0.27
CA ASP A 74 22.74 -4.07 -1.06
C ASP A 74 21.54 -4.73 -0.38
N GLN A 75 21.74 -5.86 0.30
CA GLN A 75 20.71 -6.46 1.15
C GLN A 75 20.28 -5.49 2.27
N LEU A 76 21.22 -4.85 2.97
CA LEU A 76 20.90 -3.88 4.02
C LEU A 76 20.09 -2.69 3.48
N LYS A 77 20.42 -2.18 2.29
CA LYS A 77 19.61 -1.14 1.63
C LYS A 77 18.19 -1.62 1.32
N GLN A 78 18.03 -2.87 0.90
CA GLN A 78 16.71 -3.46 0.67
C GLN A 78 15.93 -3.57 1.98
N TRP A 79 16.56 -4.05 3.05
CA TRP A 79 15.96 -4.12 4.39
C TRP A 79 15.48 -2.75 4.89
N LEU A 80 16.31 -1.70 4.74
CA LEU A 80 15.93 -0.34 5.13
C LEU A 80 14.70 0.17 4.36
N LYS A 81 14.60 -0.14 3.06
CA LYS A 81 13.39 0.20 2.27
C LYS A 81 12.15 -0.52 2.76
N ILE A 82 12.28 -1.79 3.12
CA ILE A 82 11.18 -2.58 3.69
C ILE A 82 10.75 -1.96 5.03
N GLU A 83 11.70 -1.62 5.90
CA GLU A 83 11.41 -1.00 7.19
C GLU A 83 10.69 0.35 7.04
N GLN A 84 11.12 1.19 6.09
CA GLN A 84 10.41 2.42 5.73
C GLN A 84 8.97 2.14 5.28
N SER A 85 8.78 1.18 4.37
CA SER A 85 7.44 0.81 3.90
C SER A 85 6.54 0.25 5.02
N LEU A 86 7.11 -0.49 5.98
CA LEU A 86 6.39 -0.98 7.14
C LEU A 86 5.96 0.16 8.05
N CYS A 87 6.82 1.15 8.27
CA CYS A 87 6.50 2.34 9.05
C CYS A 87 5.38 3.16 8.39
N GLU A 88 5.43 3.35 7.07
CA GLU A 88 4.38 4.02 6.29
C GLU A 88 3.04 3.28 6.38
N LEU A 89 3.05 1.96 6.18
CA LEU A 89 1.85 1.12 6.31
C LEU A 89 1.28 1.15 7.73
N GLN A 90 2.14 1.11 8.75
CA GLN A 90 1.71 1.20 10.15
C GLN A 90 1.07 2.57 10.45
N GLN A 91 1.62 3.65 9.91
CA GLN A 91 1.04 4.99 10.05
C GLN A 91 -0.32 5.11 9.34
N GLN A 92 -0.44 4.55 8.14
CA GLN A 92 -1.71 4.47 7.40
C GLN A 92 -2.75 3.68 8.20
N GLN A 93 -2.41 2.49 8.68
CA GLN A 93 -3.28 1.66 9.50
C GLN A 93 -3.75 2.40 10.76
N GLN A 94 -2.83 3.08 11.46
CA GLN A 94 -3.17 3.85 12.65
C GLN A 94 -4.12 5.01 12.32
N THR A 95 -3.93 5.68 11.19
CA THR A 95 -4.80 6.76 10.71
C THR A 95 -6.21 6.25 10.41
N GLU A 96 -6.32 5.12 9.70
CA GLU A 96 -7.61 4.49 9.40
C GLU A 96 -8.32 4.04 10.68
N GLN A 97 -7.60 3.43 11.63
CA GLN A 97 -8.16 3.05 12.93
C GLN A 97 -8.68 4.26 13.72
N GLN A 98 -7.96 5.39 13.69
CA GLN A 98 -8.41 6.63 14.32
C GLN A 98 -9.67 7.21 13.66
N GLN A 99 -9.88 6.99 12.36
CA GLN A 99 -11.08 7.43 11.64
C GLN A 99 -12.29 6.51 11.90
N LEU A 100 -12.09 5.23 12.19
CA LEU A 100 -13.20 4.30 12.46
C LEU A 100 -14.01 4.65 13.71
N ALA A 101 -13.35 5.01 14.82
CA ALA A 101 -14.03 5.34 16.07
C ALA A 101 -15.05 6.49 15.96
N PRO A 102 -14.70 7.68 15.40
CA PRO A 102 -15.66 8.77 15.23
C PRO A 102 -16.77 8.41 14.23
N LEU A 103 -16.47 7.67 13.17
CA LEU A 103 -17.49 7.19 12.23
C LEU A 103 -18.54 6.29 12.92
N GLN A 104 -18.09 5.35 13.76
CA GLN A 104 -19.00 4.48 14.52
C GLN A 104 -19.89 5.31 15.45
N GLN A 105 -19.32 6.33 16.11
CA GLN A 105 -20.10 7.24 16.95
C GLN A 105 -21.13 8.04 16.14
N ILE A 106 -20.77 8.56 14.96
CA ILE A 106 -21.69 9.26 14.06
C ILE A 106 -22.82 8.32 13.60
N LEU A 107 -22.51 7.06 13.28
CA LEU A 107 -23.52 6.07 12.90
C LEU A 107 -24.48 5.77 14.05
N GLN A 108 -23.97 5.61 15.28
CA GLN A 108 -24.82 5.43 16.46
C GLN A 108 -25.75 6.62 16.68
N GLN A 109 -25.25 7.85 16.53
CA GLN A 109 -26.07 9.06 16.62
C GLN A 109 -27.15 9.10 15.53
N ALA A 110 -26.81 8.76 14.28
CA ALA A 110 -27.77 8.71 13.18
C ALA A 110 -28.86 7.64 13.39
N GLN A 111 -28.49 6.48 13.96
CA GLN A 111 -29.45 5.44 14.36
C GLN A 111 -30.39 5.93 15.45
N GLN A 112 -29.87 6.59 16.49
CA GLN A 112 -30.68 7.17 17.56
C GLN A 112 -31.64 8.24 17.00
N HIS A 113 -31.16 9.11 16.12
CA HIS A 113 -31.99 10.14 15.47
C HIS A 113 -33.12 9.51 14.66
N THR A 114 -32.84 8.44 13.91
CA THR A 114 -33.87 7.70 13.15
C THR A 114 -34.89 7.06 14.07
N GLN A 115 -34.47 6.44 15.18
CA GLN A 115 -35.39 5.90 16.20
C GLN A 115 -36.28 6.99 16.80
N GLN A 116 -35.72 8.16 17.12
CA GLN A 116 -36.48 9.30 17.63
C GLN A 116 -37.50 9.79 16.60
N ALA A 117 -37.11 9.95 15.33
CA ALA A 117 -38.01 10.34 14.25
C ALA A 117 -39.16 9.33 14.06
N GLN A 118 -38.89 8.02 14.19
CA GLN A 118 -39.94 6.99 14.15
C GLN A 118 -40.92 7.11 15.32
N ILE A 119 -40.42 7.36 16.53
CA ILE A 119 -41.27 7.54 17.72
C ILE A 119 -42.12 8.81 17.56
N GLN A 120 -41.52 9.90 17.08
CA GLN A 120 -42.20 11.16 16.80
C GLN A 120 -43.30 10.96 15.76
N LEU A 121 -43.02 10.31 14.63
CA LEU A 121 -44.04 10.00 13.61
C LEU A 121 -45.21 9.22 14.20
N LYS A 122 -44.95 8.12 14.93
CA LYS A 122 -46.03 7.33 15.56
C LYS A 122 -46.85 8.15 16.54
N THR A 123 -46.20 9.02 17.31
CA THR A 123 -46.86 9.90 18.29
C THR A 123 -47.72 10.95 17.59
N THR A 124 -47.20 11.60 16.55
CA THR A 124 -47.92 12.55 15.71
C THR A 124 -49.14 11.89 15.06
N GLN A 125 -48.98 10.71 14.46
CA GLN A 125 -50.09 9.96 13.86
C GLN A 125 -51.17 9.57 14.88
N LYS A 126 -50.80 9.30 16.13
CA LYS A 126 -51.77 9.03 17.20
C LYS A 126 -52.54 10.30 17.57
N LEU A 127 -51.82 11.41 17.80
CA LEU A 127 -52.42 12.70 18.16
C LEU A 127 -53.34 13.22 17.04
N LEU A 128 -52.91 13.13 15.78
CA LEU A 128 -53.71 13.55 14.63
C LEU A 128 -54.98 12.72 14.49
N ARG A 129 -54.93 11.41 14.75
CA ARG A 129 -56.14 10.56 14.78
C ARG A 129 -57.12 11.00 15.86
N GLU A 130 -56.63 11.29 17.06
CA GLU A 130 -57.46 11.81 18.15
C GLU A 130 -58.06 13.18 17.80
N GLN A 131 -57.29 14.08 17.19
CA GLN A 131 -57.79 15.37 16.71
C GLN A 131 -58.86 15.21 15.64
N ARG A 132 -58.64 14.36 14.62
CA ARG A 132 -59.62 14.07 13.56
C ARG A 132 -60.98 13.68 14.16
N LEU A 133 -60.99 12.80 15.17
CA LEU A 133 -62.21 12.39 15.88
C LEU A 133 -62.90 13.57 16.60
N LEU A 134 -62.14 14.34 17.38
CA LEU A 134 -62.68 15.50 18.12
C LEU A 134 -63.22 16.59 17.19
N THR A 135 -62.49 16.92 16.12
CA THR A 135 -62.93 17.91 15.13
C THR A 135 -64.15 17.45 14.36
N ALA A 136 -64.27 16.15 14.02
CA ALA A 136 -65.47 15.64 13.36
C ALA A 136 -66.71 15.77 14.25
N GLN A 137 -66.54 15.55 15.56
CA GLN A 137 -67.62 15.68 16.54
C GLN A 137 -67.99 17.17 16.75
N SER A 138 -67.01 18.03 16.99
CA SER A 138 -67.23 19.48 17.15
C SER A 138 -67.81 20.14 15.90
N ALA A 139 -67.36 19.78 14.70
CA ALA A 139 -67.89 20.31 13.45
C ALA A 139 -69.34 19.85 13.21
N LYS A 140 -69.72 18.68 13.71
CA LYS A 140 -71.12 18.22 13.69
C LYS A 140 -71.97 19.05 14.65
N ASP A 141 -71.50 19.28 15.87
CA ASP A 141 -72.22 20.07 16.88
C ASP A 141 -72.40 21.54 16.46
N LEU A 142 -71.36 22.15 15.85
CA LEU A 142 -71.43 23.50 15.28
C LEU A 142 -72.43 23.60 14.12
N ARG A 143 -72.65 22.53 13.36
CA ARG A 143 -73.65 22.50 12.29
C ARG A 143 -75.07 22.50 12.80
N GLU A 144 -75.37 21.79 13.89
CA GLU A 144 -76.72 21.77 14.47
C GLU A 144 -77.20 23.17 14.90
N GLN A 145 -76.27 24.11 15.06
CA GLN A 145 -76.53 25.49 15.42
C GLN A 145 -76.70 26.44 14.21
N LEU A 146 -76.40 26.00 12.98
CA LEU A 146 -76.50 26.82 11.76
C LEU A 146 -77.89 26.67 11.11
N LYS A 147 -78.62 27.78 10.94
CA LYS A 147 -79.92 27.82 10.25
C LYS A 147 -79.74 28.25 8.78
N PRO A 148 -80.48 27.67 7.82
CA PRO A 148 -80.44 28.12 6.43
C PRO A 148 -80.94 29.57 6.30
N GLU A 149 -80.40 30.34 5.34
CA GLU A 149 -80.81 31.70 4.94
C GLU A 149 -80.51 32.85 5.93
N GLN A 150 -79.86 32.60 7.07
CA GLN A 150 -79.40 33.68 7.96
C GLN A 150 -77.92 34.02 7.74
N PRO A 151 -77.55 35.32 7.70
CA PRO A 151 -76.16 35.72 7.56
C PRO A 151 -75.34 35.15 8.72
N CYS A 152 -74.18 34.59 8.42
CA CYS A 152 -73.32 33.97 9.43
C CYS A 152 -72.98 35.01 10.52
N MET A 153 -73.20 34.67 11.79
CA MET A 153 -72.95 35.58 12.91
C MET A 153 -71.47 35.99 13.05
N VAL A 154 -70.55 35.23 12.43
CA VAL A 154 -69.10 35.48 12.50
C VAL A 154 -68.63 36.40 11.38
N CYS A 155 -69.12 36.22 10.15
CA CYS A 155 -68.60 36.95 8.97
C CYS A 155 -69.63 37.83 8.25
N GLY A 156 -70.91 37.79 8.64
CA GLY A 156 -71.99 38.61 8.06
C GLY A 156 -72.40 38.26 6.62
N SER A 157 -71.73 37.31 5.97
CA SER A 157 -72.04 36.89 4.60
C SER A 157 -73.15 35.84 4.57
N THR A 158 -73.96 35.90 3.52
CA THR A 158 -74.99 34.91 3.19
C THR A 158 -74.42 33.70 2.45
N GLU A 159 -73.29 33.87 1.74
CA GLU A 159 -72.53 32.78 1.12
C GLU A 159 -71.22 32.56 1.88
N HIS A 160 -71.09 31.41 2.55
CA HIS A 160 -69.90 31.05 3.31
C HIS A 160 -69.24 29.78 2.73
N PRO A 161 -67.92 29.76 2.45
CA PRO A 161 -67.24 28.61 1.84
C PRO A 161 -67.40 27.30 2.61
N PHE A 162 -67.56 27.39 3.93
CA PHE A 162 -67.70 26.26 4.85
C PHE A 162 -69.17 25.93 5.19
N TYR A 163 -70.13 26.54 4.49
CA TYR A 163 -71.53 26.11 4.53
C TYR A 163 -71.67 24.67 4.00
N ASP A 164 -70.94 24.34 2.92
CA ASP A 164 -70.84 22.94 2.49
C ASP A 164 -70.03 22.15 3.52
N PRO A 165 -70.62 21.11 4.12
CA PRO A 165 -69.95 20.26 5.10
C PRO A 165 -68.61 19.69 4.63
N LYS A 166 -68.48 19.44 3.32
CA LYS A 166 -67.28 18.83 2.73
C LYS A 166 -66.10 19.80 2.73
N ASN A 167 -66.33 21.09 2.47
CA ASN A 167 -65.25 22.07 2.37
C ASN A 167 -64.52 22.30 3.71
N LEU A 168 -65.26 22.36 4.82
CA LEU A 168 -64.65 22.55 6.15
C LEU A 168 -63.83 21.33 6.57
N ILE A 169 -64.41 20.14 6.42
CA ILE A 169 -63.76 18.89 6.77
C ILE A 169 -62.53 18.67 5.89
N ASN A 170 -62.62 18.96 4.60
CA ASN A 170 -61.50 18.86 3.68
C ASN A 170 -60.37 19.83 4.04
N ALA A 171 -60.67 21.09 4.36
CA ALA A 171 -59.64 22.06 4.76
C ALA A 171 -58.94 21.65 6.07
N LEU A 172 -59.68 21.17 7.07
CA LEU A 172 -59.12 20.67 8.32
C LEU A 172 -58.27 19.41 8.10
N ASN A 173 -58.77 18.45 7.33
CA ASN A 173 -58.02 17.24 7.01
C ASN A 173 -56.74 17.56 6.23
N GLN A 174 -56.77 18.50 5.27
CA GLN A 174 -55.58 18.95 4.56
C GLN A 174 -54.48 19.47 5.50
N GLN A 175 -54.84 20.26 6.53
CA GLN A 175 -53.85 20.74 7.50
C GLN A 175 -53.26 19.61 8.35
N LEU A 176 -54.08 18.64 8.77
CA LEU A 176 -53.65 17.49 9.54
C LEU A 176 -52.77 16.55 8.70
N ASP A 177 -53.13 16.33 7.43
CA ASP A 177 -52.38 15.53 6.47
C ASP A 177 -51.02 16.17 6.17
N GLN A 178 -50.95 17.50 6.07
CA GLN A 178 -49.66 18.20 5.95
C GLN A 178 -48.76 17.99 7.17
N GLN A 179 -49.30 17.95 8.39
CA GLN A 179 -48.51 17.67 9.59
C GLN A 179 -47.99 16.22 9.61
N GLU A 180 -48.82 15.27 9.16
CA GLU A 180 -48.42 13.87 9.01
C GLU A 180 -47.28 13.73 7.99
N GLN A 181 -47.43 14.33 6.80
CA GLN A 181 -46.41 14.33 5.75
C GLN A 181 -45.07 14.97 6.20
N GLN A 182 -45.12 16.03 7.01
CA GLN A 182 -43.90 16.64 7.56
C GLN A 182 -43.14 15.67 8.49
N ALA A 183 -43.87 14.91 9.32
CA ALA A 183 -43.26 13.91 10.19
C ALA A 183 -42.72 12.71 9.39
N GLU A 184 -43.39 12.29 8.31
CA GLU A 184 -42.91 11.25 7.39
C GLU A 184 -41.63 11.70 6.67
N LEU A 185 -41.59 12.94 6.18
CA LEU A 185 -40.42 13.50 5.53
C LEU A 185 -39.22 13.57 6.49
N ALA A 186 -39.45 13.97 7.75
CA ALA A 186 -38.39 14.00 8.76
C ALA A 186 -37.80 12.61 9.02
N LEU A 187 -38.64 11.57 9.06
CA LEU A 187 -38.20 10.18 9.17
C LEU A 187 -37.39 9.75 7.93
N GLN A 188 -37.89 10.05 6.73
CA GLN A 188 -37.20 9.71 5.49
C GLN A 188 -35.80 10.35 5.46
N GLN A 189 -35.69 11.64 5.79
CA GLN A 189 -34.41 12.34 5.86
C GLN A 189 -33.46 11.71 6.88
N ALA A 190 -33.96 11.30 8.06
CA ALA A 190 -33.16 10.62 9.06
C ALA A 190 -32.63 9.26 8.55
N GLN A 191 -33.48 8.47 7.87
CA GLN A 191 -33.10 7.20 7.27
C GLN A 191 -32.06 7.35 6.17
N GLU A 192 -32.23 8.35 5.30
CA GLU A 192 -31.25 8.67 4.25
C GLU A 192 -29.89 9.07 4.84
N GLN A 193 -29.88 9.87 5.91
CA GLN A 193 -28.64 10.22 6.62
C GLN A 193 -27.99 8.98 7.24
N GLN A 194 -28.77 8.13 7.92
CA GLN A 194 -28.25 6.88 8.49
C GLN A 194 -27.65 5.97 7.41
N ALA A 195 -28.33 5.80 6.27
CA ALA A 195 -27.85 5.00 5.16
C ALA A 195 -26.53 5.54 4.59
N LYS A 196 -26.40 6.87 4.43
CA LYS A 196 -25.15 7.51 3.99
C LYS A 196 -24.00 7.21 4.95
N GLN A 197 -24.22 7.31 6.26
CA GLN A 197 -23.20 7.00 7.27
C GLN A 197 -22.81 5.52 7.26
N GLN A 198 -23.77 4.62 7.04
CA GLN A 198 -23.52 3.19 6.96
C GLN A 198 -22.68 2.80 5.73
N VAL A 199 -22.95 3.42 4.58
CA VAL A 199 -22.14 3.27 3.36
C VAL A 199 -20.73 3.83 3.57
N HIS A 200 -20.60 4.95 4.28
CA HIS A 200 -19.29 5.53 4.60
C HIS A 200 -18.46 4.60 5.49
N LEU A 201 -19.07 3.95 6.49
CA LEU A 201 -18.41 2.97 7.34
C LEU A 201 -17.96 1.72 6.56
N THR A 202 -18.81 1.19 5.69
CA THR A 202 -18.49 -0.03 4.91
C THR A 202 -17.40 0.18 3.85
N LYS A 203 -17.11 1.42 3.45
CA LYS A 203 -15.97 1.72 2.56
C LYS A 203 -14.61 1.70 3.27
N LEU A 204 -14.62 1.80 4.61
CA LEU A 204 -13.42 1.80 5.44
C LEU A 204 -13.15 0.44 6.10
N GLN A 205 -14.06 -0.54 5.93
CA GLN A 205 -13.92 -1.92 6.42
C GLN A 205 -13.55 -2.86 5.26
#